data_AF-A0A7H8PT71-F1
#
_entry.id   AF-A0A7H8PT71-F1
#
_cell.length_a   1.000
_cell.length_b   1.000
_cell.length_c   1.000
_cell.angle_alpha   90.00
_cell.angle_beta   90.00
_cell.angle_gamma   90.00
#
_symmetry.space_group_name_H-M   'P 1'
#
loop_
_entity.id
_entity.type
_entity.pdbx_description
1 polymer ?
#
loop_
_entity_poly.entity_id
_entity_poly.type
_entity_poly.pdbx_seq_one_letter_code
_entity_poly.pdbx_strand_id
1 'polypeptide(L)' 'MMLPFLTALISAWYCWRGGRRAAMGWWAVTAVIYVAWCFYHMTDPLKISL' A
#
# COMPACT_ATOMS: atom_id res chain seq x y z
N MET A 1 -3.66 -6.09 -6.39
CA MET A 1 -2.69 -6.75 -5.47
C MET A 1 -1.24 -6.30 -5.65
N MET A 2 -0.69 -6.30 -6.88
CA MET A 2 0.76 -6.11 -7.08
C MET A 2 1.28 -4.66 -6.86
N LEU A 3 0.42 -3.66 -7.09
CA LEU A 3 0.78 -2.23 -7.00
C LEU A 3 1.12 -1.73 -5.58
N PRO A 4 0.31 -2.00 -4.53
CA PRO A 4 0.68 -1.63 -3.15
C PRO A 4 1.95 -2.37 -2.68
N PHE A 5 2.17 -3.59 -3.14
CA PHE A 5 3.40 -4.33 -2.85
C PHE A 5 4.64 -3.65 -3.47
N LEU A 6 4.57 -3.25 -4.75
CA LEU A 6 5.67 -2.58 -5.43
C LEU A 6 6.04 -1.25 -4.77
N THR A 7 5.04 -0.45 -4.39
CA THR A 7 5.26 0.85 -3.75
C THR A 7 5.81 0.71 -2.33
N ALA A 8 5.39 -0.32 -1.58
CA ALA A 8 6.01 -0.68 -0.32
C ALA A 8 7.48 -1.10 -0.48
N LEU A 9 7.80 -1.86 -1.53
CA LEU A 9 9.18 -2.29 -1.81
C LEU A 9 10.10 -1.09 -2.12
N ILE A 10 9.60 -0.12 -2.89
CA ILE A 10 10.33 1.14 -3.14
C ILE A 10 10.56 1.91 -1.84
N SER A 11 9.54 2.01 -0.98
CA SER A 11 9.70 2.60 0.36
C SER A 11 10.78 1.89 1.18
N ALA A 12 10.79 0.56 1.20
CA ALA A 12 11.76 -0.24 1.93
C ALA A 12 13.19 -0.03 1.39
N TRP A 13 13.34 0.08 0.07
CA TRP A 13 14.62 0.39 -0.57
C TRP A 13 15.18 1.75 -0.16
N TYR A 14 14.34 2.79 -0.11
CA TYR A 14 14.77 4.09 0.40
C TYR A 14 15.13 4.04 1.89
N CYS A 15 14.41 3.25 2.68
CA CYS A 15 14.73 3.03 4.09
C CYS A 15 16.11 2.39 4.26
N TRP A 16 16.41 1.35 3.46
CA TRP A 16 17.73 0.68 3.44
C TRP A 16 18.86 1.64 3.07
N ARG A 17 18.62 2.55 2.12
CA ARG A 17 19.59 3.59 1.71
C ARG A 17 19.70 4.76 2.69
N GLY A 18 19.00 4.73 3.83
CA GLY A 18 18.99 5.81 4.83
C GLY A 18 18.14 7.03 4.44
N GLY A 19 17.42 6.97 3.32
CA GLY A 19 16.58 8.03 2.78
C GLY A 19 15.22 8.14 3.48
N ARG A 20 15.20 8.45 4.78
CA ARG A 20 13.98 8.47 5.62
C ARG A 20 12.83 9.29 5.04
N ARG A 21 13.11 10.49 4.50
CA ARG A 21 12.07 11.36 3.89
C ARG A 21 11.42 10.71 2.67
N ALA A 22 12.23 10.13 1.78
CA ALA A 22 11.74 9.43 0.59
C ALA A 22 10.99 8.16 0.97
N ALA A 23 11.48 7.40 1.96
CA ALA A 23 10.79 6.23 2.49
C ALA A 23 9.40 6.60 3.02
N MET A 24 9.28 7.62 3.88
CA MET A 24 7.97 8.06 4.38
C MET A 24 7.03 8.52 3.26
N GLY A 25 7.55 9.23 2.25
CA GLY A 25 6.77 9.64 1.08
C GLY A 25 6.20 8.43 0.32
N TRP A 26 7.03 7.43 0.02
CA TRP A 26 6.59 6.21 -0.64
C TRP A 26 5.63 5.39 0.23
N TRP A 27 5.82 5.39 1.54
CA TRP A 27 4.90 4.74 2.47
C TRP A 27 3.50 5.38 2.42
N ALA A 28 3.42 6.70 2.35
CA ALA A 28 2.15 7.42 2.18
C ALA A 28 1.49 7.08 0.83
N VAL A 29 2.27 7.00 -0.25
CA VAL A 29 1.79 6.58 -1.58
C VAL A 29 1.19 5.17 -1.52
N THR A 30 1.89 4.22 -0.87
CA THR A 30 1.38 2.87 -0.65
C THR A 30 0.04 2.85 0.07
N ALA A 31 -0.09 3.65 1.14
CA ALA A 31 -1.33 3.73 1.91
C ALA A 31 -2.51 4.25 1.07
N VAL A 32 -2.29 5.29 0.26
CA VAL A 32 -3.32 5.84 -0.65
C VAL A 32 -3.75 4.80 -1.68
N ILE A 33 -2.80 4.12 -2.32
CA ILE A 33 -3.09 3.05 -3.30
C ILE A 33 -3.88 1.93 -2.64
N TYR A 34 -3.50 1.53 -1.42
CA TYR A 34 -4.17 0.46 -0.70
C TYR A 34 -5.62 0.83 -0.37
N VAL A 35 -5.85 2.02 0.18
CA VAL A 35 -7.20 2.51 0.48
C VAL A 35 -8.06 2.58 -0.79
N ALA A 36 -7.53 3.16 -1.87
CA ALA A 36 -8.24 3.19 -3.15
C ALA A 36 -8.55 1.78 -3.64
N TRP A 37 -7.61 0.84 -3.55
CA TRP A 37 -7.80 -0.54 -3.94
C TRP A 37 -8.92 -1.22 -3.13
N CYS A 38 -8.99 -0.98 -1.82
CA CYS A 38 -10.07 -1.49 -0.96
C CYS A 38 -11.44 -1.01 -1.45
N PHE A 39 -11.58 0.27 -1.83
CA PHE A 39 -12.83 0.79 -2.40
C PHE A 39 -13.21 0.16 -3.75
N TYR A 40 -12.27 -0.42 -4.49
CA TYR A 40 -12.56 -1.08 -5.77
C TYR A 40 -12.79 -2.59 -5.64
N HIS A 41 -12.20 -3.26 -4.63
CA HIS A 41 -12.14 -4.72 -4.56
C HIS A 41 -12.71 -5.32 -3.27
N MET A 42 -12.89 -4.51 -2.22
CA MET A 42 -13.57 -4.92 -0.98
C MET A 42 -14.98 -4.32 -0.92
N THR A 43 -15.64 -4.17 -2.07
CA THR A 43 -17.02 -3.69 -2.17
C THR A 43 -18.05 -4.80 -2.03
N ASP A 44 -17.66 -6.04 -2.30
CA ASP A 44 -18.55 -7.17 -2.08
C ASP A 44 -18.67 -7.44 -0.59
N PRO A 45 -19.89 -7.45 -0.02
CA PRO A 45 -20.08 -7.82 1.37
C PRO A 45 -19.53 -9.23 1.54
N LEU A 46 -18.63 -9.38 2.52
CA LEU A 46 -18.13 -10.69 2.91
C LEU A 46 -19.36 -11.52 3.28
N LYS A 47 -19.70 -12.52 2.46
CA LYS A 47 -20.74 -13.51 2.77
C LYS A 47 -20.23 -14.37 3.92
N ILE A 48 -20.18 -13.79 5.11
CA ILE A 48 -20.14 -14.52 6.36
C ILE A 48 -21.53 -15.15 6.41
N SER A 49 -21.63 -16.41 5.98
CA SER A 49 -22.81 -17.22 6.28
C SER A 49 -22.90 -17.29 7.80
N LEU A 50 -23.81 -16.51 8.36
CA LEU A 50 -24.17 -16.58 9.78
C LEU A 50 -25.24 -17.65 9.97
#